data_AF-A0A4Q3VME2-F1
#
_entry.id   AF-A0A4Q3VME2-F1
#
_cell.length_a   1.000
_cell.length_b   1.000
_cell.length_c   1.000
_cell.angle_alpha   90.00
_cell.angle_beta   90.00
_cell.angle_gamma   90.00
#
_symmetry.space_group_name_H-M   'P 1'
#
loop_
_entity.id
_entity.type
_entity.pdbx_description
1 polymer ?
#
loop_
_entity_poly.entity_id
_entity_poly.type
_entity_poly.pdbx_seq_one_letter_code
_entity_poly.pdbx_strand_id
1 'polypeptide(L)'
;VHIFKDNLFAPPVIFELIQKASGADDREMYQVFNMGTRLEIYTTEKDAAALINVSESFGVDAKVIGRVEEAKKETRLTVKTAAGLLEYK
;
A
#
# COMPACT_ATOMS: atom_id res chain seq x y z
N VAL A 1 14.14 2.63 9.13
CA VAL A 1 13.31 3.35 8.13
C VAL A 1 11.84 3.19 8.50
N HIS A 2 11.02 4.23 8.40
CA HIS A 2 9.58 4.11 8.62
C HIS A 2 8.83 4.31 7.31
N ILE A 3 8.10 3.29 6.88
CA ILE A 3 7.30 3.33 5.67
C ILE A 3 5.84 3.54 6.07
N PHE A 4 5.21 4.56 5.53
CA PHE A 4 3.77 4.81 5.68
C PHE A 4 3.08 4.47 4.37
N LYS A 5 2.02 3.66 4.43
CA LYS A 5 1.08 3.41 3.34
C LYS A 5 -0.31 3.89 3.77
N ASP A 6 -0.52 5.19 3.69
CA ASP A 6 -1.71 5.89 4.22
C ASP A 6 -2.68 6.41 3.15
N ASN A 7 -2.36 6.19 1.87
CA ASN A 7 -3.19 6.53 0.73
C ASN A 7 -3.27 5.38 -0.29
N LEU A 8 -3.46 4.14 0.19
CA LEU A 8 -3.63 2.98 -0.70
C LEU A 8 -4.90 3.08 -1.56
N PHE A 9 -4.95 2.32 -2.65
CA PHE A 9 -6.20 2.10 -3.37
C PHE A 9 -7.19 1.32 -2.49
N ALA A 10 -8.48 1.48 -2.77
CA ALA A 10 -9.48 0.58 -2.20
C ALA A 10 -9.19 -0.84 -2.70
N PRO A 11 -9.09 -1.86 -1.82
CA PRO A 11 -8.89 -3.22 -2.27
C PRO A 11 -10.00 -3.66 -3.23
N PRO A 12 -9.65 -4.26 -4.38
CA PRO A 12 -10.65 -4.84 -5.28
C PRO A 12 -11.54 -5.86 -4.57
N VAL A 13 -12.80 -5.99 -5.01
CA VAL A 13 -13.84 -6.84 -4.38
C VAL A 13 -13.41 -8.30 -4.17
N ILE A 14 -12.48 -8.82 -4.99
CA ILE A 14 -11.95 -10.18 -4.84
C ILE A 14 -11.29 -10.39 -3.47
N PHE A 15 -10.64 -9.37 -2.90
CA PHE A 15 -10.00 -9.51 -1.59
C PHE A 15 -11.02 -9.58 -0.45
N GLU A 16 -12.16 -8.88 -0.58
CA GLU A 16 -13.28 -9.03 0.36
C GLU A 16 -13.85 -10.45 0.32
N LEU A 17 -13.99 -11.03 -0.89
CA LEU A 17 -14.47 -12.40 -1.07
C LEU A 17 -13.49 -13.42 -0.47
N ILE A 18 -12.19 -13.25 -0.71
CA ILE A 18 -11.14 -14.10 -0.13
C ILE A 18 -11.17 -14.03 1.38
N GLN A 19 -11.21 -12.81 1.95
CA GLN A 19 -11.22 -12.60 3.40
C GLN A 19 -12.43 -13.26 4.06
N LYS A 20 -13.62 -13.09 3.50
CA LYS A 20 -14.85 -13.73 4.01
C LYS A 20 -14.80 -15.25 3.94
N ALA A 21 -14.18 -15.81 2.90
CA ALA A 21 -14.08 -17.25 2.71
C ALA A 21 -13.00 -17.90 3.59
N SER A 22 -11.88 -17.20 3.81
CA SER A 22 -10.77 -17.72 4.63
C SER A 22 -10.95 -17.47 6.12
N GLY A 23 -11.71 -16.45 6.51
CA GLY A 23 -11.77 -15.98 7.89
C GLY A 23 -10.51 -15.23 8.33
N ALA A 24 -9.64 -14.85 7.39
CA ALA A 24 -8.41 -14.10 7.67
C ALA A 24 -8.74 -12.70 8.22
N ASP A 25 -7.93 -12.22 9.15
CA ASP A 25 -8.01 -10.85 9.62
C ASP A 25 -7.32 -9.87 8.63
N ASP A 26 -7.52 -8.57 8.82
CA ASP A 26 -6.90 -7.57 7.96
C ASP A 26 -5.37 -7.65 7.99
N ARG A 27 -4.78 -8.02 9.15
CA ARG A 27 -3.33 -8.11 9.28
C ARG A 27 -2.76 -9.16 8.33
N GLU A 28 -3.36 -10.35 8.33
CA GLU A 28 -3.00 -11.46 7.43
C GLU A 28 -3.28 -11.08 5.98
N MET A 29 -4.42 -10.45 5.69
CA MET A 29 -4.76 -10.02 4.33
C MET A 29 -3.69 -9.11 3.71
N TYR A 30 -3.21 -8.11 4.46
CA TYR A 30 -2.16 -7.19 4.00
C TYR A 30 -0.73 -7.79 4.06
N GLN A 31 -0.52 -8.90 4.77
CA GLN A 31 0.76 -9.63 4.77
C GLN A 31 0.89 -10.61 3.61
N VAL A 32 -0.21 -11.25 3.22
CA VAL A 32 -0.22 -12.33 2.24
C VAL A 32 -0.58 -11.82 0.84
N PHE A 33 -1.49 -10.83 0.75
CA PHE A 33 -2.01 -10.35 -0.52
C PHE A 33 -1.58 -8.90 -0.83
N ASN A 34 -1.61 -8.55 -2.11
CA ASN A 34 -1.26 -7.20 -2.57
C ASN A 34 -2.34 -6.15 -2.29
N MET A 35 -3.57 -6.57 -1.96
CA MET A 35 -4.69 -5.70 -1.61
C MET A 35 -4.97 -4.57 -2.63
N GLY A 36 -4.69 -4.81 -3.91
CA GLY A 36 -4.90 -3.85 -5.00
C GLY A 36 -3.64 -3.13 -5.48
N THR A 37 -2.53 -3.20 -4.74
CA THR A 37 -1.26 -2.56 -5.11
C THR A 37 -0.15 -3.60 -5.15
N ARG A 38 0.24 -4.06 -6.35
CA ARG A 38 1.24 -5.12 -6.51
C ARG A 38 2.63 -4.62 -6.90
N LEU A 39 2.73 -3.38 -7.38
CA LEU A 39 3.98 -2.73 -7.75
C LEU A 39 4.09 -1.40 -7.00
N GLU A 40 5.26 -1.14 -6.43
CA GLU A 40 5.57 0.08 -5.70
C GLU A 40 6.92 0.62 -6.18
N ILE A 41 7.01 1.94 -6.36
CA ILE A 41 8.26 2.63 -6.72
C ILE A 41 8.58 3.63 -5.62
N TYR A 42 9.78 3.54 -5.06
CA TYR A 42 10.32 4.52 -4.14
C TYR A 42 11.09 5.57 -4.95
N THR A 43 10.64 6.82 -4.88
CA THR A 43 11.22 7.92 -5.66
C THR A 43 11.15 9.25 -4.90
N THR A 44 11.71 10.31 -5.49
CA THR A 44 11.53 11.67 -4.99
C THR A 44 10.13 12.19 -5.34
N GLU A 45 9.63 13.14 -4.55
CA GLU A 45 8.34 13.80 -4.83
C GLU A 45 8.31 14.46 -6.22
N LYS A 46 9.45 15.01 -6.65
CA LYS A 46 9.61 15.65 -7.95
C LYS A 46 9.36 14.69 -9.12
N ASP A 47 9.80 13.45 -8.99
CA ASP A 47 9.73 12.46 -10.08
C ASP A 47 8.43 11.65 -10.06
N ALA A 48 7.65 11.73 -8.98
CA ALA A 48 6.42 10.95 -8.80
C ALA A 48 5.38 11.22 -9.91
N ALA A 49 5.17 12.49 -10.28
CA ALA A 49 4.21 12.86 -11.33
C ALA A 49 4.58 12.26 -12.70
N ALA A 50 5.86 12.22 -13.04
CA ALA A 50 6.33 11.64 -14.30
C ALA A 50 6.08 10.12 -14.33
N LEU A 51 6.33 9.42 -13.21
CA LEU A 51 6.07 7.99 -13.10
C LEU A 51 4.57 7.66 -13.20
N ILE A 52 3.72 8.46 -12.56
CA ILE A 52 2.26 8.32 -12.66
C ILE A 52 1.80 8.45 -14.10
N ASN A 53 2.23 9.52 -14.80
CA ASN A 53 1.87 9.74 -16.21
C ASN A 53 2.31 8.57 -17.12
N VAL A 54 3.49 7.99 -16.87
CA VAL A 54 3.94 6.80 -17.62
C VAL A 54 3.00 5.62 -17.36
N SER A 55 2.66 5.34 -16.10
CA SER A 55 1.74 4.25 -15.74
C SER A 55 0.38 4.41 -16.42
N GLU A 56 -0.19 5.62 -16.34
CA GLU A 56 -1.49 5.94 -16.95
C GLU A 56 -1.47 5.80 -18.48
N SER A 57 -0.34 6.08 -19.13
CA SER A 57 -0.18 5.88 -20.57
C SER A 57 -0.29 4.40 -20.99
N PHE A 58 -0.03 3.46 -20.08
CA PHE A 58 -0.25 2.03 -20.26
C PHE A 58 -1.62 1.56 -19.76
N GLY A 59 -2.50 2.47 -19.34
CA GLY A 59 -3.82 2.15 -18.80
C GLY A 59 -3.79 1.55 -17.39
N VAL A 60 -2.74 1.85 -16.62
CA VAL A 60 -2.59 1.39 -15.23
C VAL A 60 -2.65 2.57 -14.28
N ASP A 61 -3.66 2.60 -13.41
CA ASP A 61 -3.82 3.64 -12.40
C ASP A 61 -2.62 3.68 -11.45
N ALA A 62 -2.14 4.89 -11.18
CA ALA A 62 -1.03 5.13 -10.25
C ALA A 62 -1.30 6.37 -9.39
N LYS A 63 -0.83 6.33 -8.15
CA LYS A 63 -0.83 7.48 -7.25
C LYS A 63 0.28 7.35 -6.22
N VAL A 64 0.60 8.45 -5.55
CA VAL A 64 1.44 8.41 -4.35
C VAL A 64 0.65 7.75 -3.23
N ILE A 65 0.99 6.50 -2.91
CA ILE A 65 0.29 5.68 -1.91
C ILE A 65 0.77 5.91 -0.47
N GLY A 66 1.86 6.65 -0.29
CA GLY A 66 2.55 6.74 0.98
C GLY A 66 3.90 7.45 0.89
N ARG A 67 4.71 7.32 1.94
CA ARG A 67 6.02 7.99 2.06
C ARG A 67 6.98 7.22 2.96
N VAL A 68 8.25 7.60 2.90
CA VAL A 68 9.30 7.10 3.77
C VAL A 68 9.82 8.21 4.66
N GLU A 69 9.96 7.92 5.94
CA GLU A 69 10.56 8.81 6.93
C GLU A 69 11.74 8.12 7.65
N GLU A 70 12.63 8.94 8.20
CA GLU A 70 13.69 8.46 9.09
C GLU A 70 13.06 7.87 10.36
N ALA A 71 13.53 6.68 10.76
CA ALA A 71 13.06 6.03 11.98
C ALA A 71 14.09 6.18 13.09
N LYS A 72 13.63 6.57 14.29
CA LYS A 72 14.51 6.84 15.45
C LYS A 72 15.14 5.60 16.09
N LYS A 73 14.55 4.40 15.91
CA LYS A 73 14.98 3.18 16.59
C LYS A 73 15.06 1.98 15.67
N GLU A 74 13.93 1.61 15.08
CA GLU A 74 13.78 0.37 14.31
C GLU A 74 13.09 0.63 12.98
N THR A 75 13.26 -0.30 12.04
CA THR A 75 12.45 -0.30 10.82
C THR A 75 11.02 -0.69 11.16
N ARG A 76 10.06 -0.01 10.53
CA ARG A 76 8.64 -0.25 10.75
C ARG A 76 7.84 0.13 9.52
N LEU A 77 6.66 -0.47 9.42
CA LEU A 77 5.66 -0.20 8.39
C LEU A 77 4.32 0.08 9.07
N THR A 78 3.70 1.21 8.71
CA THR A 78 2.32 1.53 9.10
C THR A 78 1.45 1.55 7.86
N VAL A 79 0.41 0.72 7.85
CA VAL A 79 -0.58 0.64 6.77
C VAL A 79 -1.92 1.15 7.30
N LYS A 80 -2.50 2.14 6.62
CA LYS A 80 -3.86 2.60 6.91
C LYS A 80 -4.86 1.80 6.08
N THR A 81 -5.77 1.13 6.75
CA THR A 81 -6.87 0.39 6.15
C THR A 81 -8.21 1.06 6.51
N ALA A 82 -9.31 0.55 5.96
CA ALA A 82 -10.64 0.99 6.34
C ALA A 82 -10.99 0.66 7.80
N ALA A 83 -10.43 -0.42 8.36
CA ALA A 83 -10.68 -0.86 9.73
C ALA A 83 -9.77 -0.20 10.77
N GLY A 84 -8.66 0.42 10.35
CA GLY A 84 -7.74 1.10 11.25
C GLY A 84 -6.31 1.11 10.76
N LEU A 85 -5.37 1.25 11.70
CA LEU A 85 -3.94 1.21 11.43
C LEU A 85 -3.38 -0.19 11.73
N LEU A 86 -2.62 -0.73 10.79
CA LEU A 86 -1.83 -1.94 10.96
C LEU A 86 -0.35 -1.57 11.08
N GLU A 87 0.30 -2.05 12.13
CA GLU A 87 1.73 -1.82 12.36
C GLU A 87 2.53 -3.12 12.23
N TYR A 88 3.64 -3.04 11.51
CA TYR A 88 4.59 -4.12 11.31
C TYR A 88 6.00 -3.67 11.68
N LYS A 89 6.78 -4.61 12.20
CA LYS A 89 8.18 -4.44 12.57
C LYS A 89 9.04 -5.33 11.69
#